data_AF-A0A2N1W7D0-F1
#
_entry.id   AF-A0A2N1W7D0-F1
#
_cell.length_a   1.000
_cell.length_b   1.000
_cell.length_c   1.000
_cell.angle_alpha   90.00
_cell.angle_beta   90.00
_cell.angle_gamma   90.00
#
_symmetry.space_group_name_H-M   'P 1'
#
loop_
_entity.id
_entity.type
_entity.pdbx_description
1 polymer ?
#
loop_
_entity_poly.entity_id
_entity_poly.type
_entity_poly.pdbx_seq_one_letter_code
_entity_poly.pdbx_strand_id
1 'polypeptide(L)'
;MMANKKRISADKTKKRAKKADKTKAKKAIPAVKPPGQNRGVAIKKTPVLLVILFQLITLGIYYPIWFLRRMKSFNKMAKITGEVEISKAALVFALVLEILSAVAVLFGSRAGIFSLITFILLTVQAFRSRRIMVSYQKMHKIKLVMPGLAVFFISPYYLQYEINRLNIKIGTRRKKNTRIRS
;
A
#
# COMPACT_ATOMS: atom_id res chain seq x y z
N MET A 1 28.57 -62.12 27.06
CA MET A 1 27.88 -60.80 27.19
C MET A 1 27.95 -59.96 25.89
N MET A 2 27.45 -60.44 24.73
CA MET A 2 27.53 -59.67 23.46
C MET A 2 26.25 -59.61 22.61
N ALA A 3 25.13 -60.18 23.08
CA ALA A 3 23.91 -60.29 22.25
C ALA A 3 22.91 -59.11 22.39
N ASN A 4 23.03 -58.24 23.40
CA ASN A 4 21.96 -57.27 23.72
C ASN A 4 22.10 -55.89 23.05
N LYS A 5 23.24 -55.57 22.42
CA LYS A 5 23.51 -54.22 21.89
C LYS A 5 22.90 -53.96 20.51
N LYS A 6 22.57 -55.01 19.73
CA LYS A 6 22.02 -54.87 18.36
C LYS A 6 20.54 -54.48 18.31
N ARG A 7 19.75 -54.78 19.35
CA ARG A 7 18.29 -54.49 19.34
C ARG A 7 17.97 -53.00 19.59
N ILE A 8 18.83 -52.26 20.28
CA ILE A 8 18.59 -50.84 20.60
C ILE A 8 18.85 -49.90 19.40
N SER A 9 19.68 -50.33 18.43
CA SER A 9 20.03 -49.50 17.28
C SER A 9 18.93 -49.44 16.19
N ALA A 10 18.19 -50.54 15.98
CA ALA A 10 17.18 -50.60 14.92
C ALA A 10 15.89 -49.81 15.22
N ASP A 11 15.56 -49.61 16.50
CA ASP A 11 14.31 -48.95 16.90
C ASP A 11 14.38 -47.40 16.80
N LYS A 12 15.58 -46.83 16.93
CA LYS A 12 15.79 -45.37 16.79
C LYS A 12 15.65 -44.89 15.34
N THR A 13 15.96 -45.73 14.35
CA THR A 13 15.91 -45.36 12.93
C THR A 13 14.47 -45.29 12.41
N LYS A 14 13.58 -46.20 12.84
CA LYS A 14 12.14 -46.15 12.49
C LYS A 14 11.43 -44.95 13.10
N LYS A 15 11.77 -44.54 14.33
CA LYS A 15 11.19 -43.32 14.96
C LYS A 15 11.61 -42.02 14.26
N ARG A 16 12.80 -41.96 13.64
CA ARG A 16 13.26 -40.79 12.87
C ARG A 16 12.60 -40.69 11.49
N ALA A 17 12.41 -41.82 10.79
CA ALA A 17 11.72 -41.84 9.50
C ALA A 17 10.24 -41.40 9.62
N LYS A 18 9.54 -41.81 10.69
CA LYS A 18 8.13 -41.43 10.91
C LYS A 18 7.92 -39.96 11.33
N LYS A 19 8.98 -39.25 11.74
CA LYS A 19 8.92 -37.83 12.15
C LYS A 19 9.25 -36.87 11.01
N ALA A 20 9.96 -37.31 9.97
CA ALA A 20 10.27 -36.49 8.79
C ALA A 20 9.07 -36.33 7.84
N ASP A 21 8.13 -37.29 7.84
CA ASP A 21 6.98 -37.28 6.93
C ASP A 21 5.82 -36.39 7.45
N LYS A 22 5.71 -36.22 8.78
CA LYS A 22 4.67 -35.37 9.39
C LYS A 22 4.93 -33.86 9.25
N THR A 23 6.12 -33.45 8.82
CA THR A 23 6.45 -32.02 8.64
C THR A 23 6.14 -31.51 7.23
N LYS A 24 5.90 -32.41 6.26
CA LYS A 24 5.53 -32.01 4.87
C LYS A 24 4.02 -31.90 4.64
N ALA A 25 3.18 -32.42 5.53
CA ALA A 25 1.74 -32.55 5.28
C ALA A 25 0.84 -31.43 5.84
N LYS A 26 1.39 -30.30 6.34
CA LYS A 26 0.53 -29.21 6.87
C LYS A 26 1.11 -27.80 6.73
N LYS A 27 1.80 -27.51 5.64
CA LYS A 27 1.76 -26.15 5.09
C LYS A 27 0.53 -26.09 4.18
N ALA A 28 -0.65 -26.21 4.80
CA ALA A 28 -1.90 -25.95 4.12
C ALA A 28 -1.75 -24.58 3.47
N ILE A 29 -1.82 -24.55 2.15
CA ILE A 29 -1.99 -23.33 1.38
C ILE A 29 -3.12 -22.60 2.11
N PRO A 30 -2.86 -21.44 2.76
CA PRO A 30 -3.89 -20.77 3.52
C PRO A 30 -5.06 -20.59 2.57
N ALA A 31 -6.20 -21.18 2.93
CA ALA A 31 -7.40 -21.17 2.11
C ALA A 31 -7.58 -19.76 1.57
N VAL A 32 -7.40 -19.61 0.25
CA VAL A 32 -7.61 -18.35 -0.44
C VAL A 32 -9.08 -18.06 -0.25
N LYS A 33 -9.40 -17.18 0.71
CA LYS A 33 -10.77 -16.79 0.99
C LYS A 33 -11.42 -16.42 -0.35
N PRO A 34 -12.61 -16.96 -0.66
CA PRO A 34 -13.24 -16.75 -1.95
C PRO A 34 -13.28 -15.25 -2.27
N PRO A 35 -13.01 -14.85 -3.53
CA PRO A 35 -12.96 -13.46 -3.99
C PRO A 35 -14.36 -12.81 -3.95
N GLY A 36 -14.85 -12.58 -2.74
CA GLY A 36 -16.19 -12.07 -2.44
C GLY A 36 -16.32 -11.50 -1.04
N GLN A 37 -15.35 -11.73 -0.14
CA GLN A 37 -15.38 -11.24 1.24
C GLN A 37 -14.18 -10.38 1.62
N ASN A 38 -13.49 -9.78 0.64
CA ASN A 38 -12.63 -8.64 0.94
C ASN A 38 -13.55 -7.48 1.29
N ARG A 39 -13.72 -7.19 2.59
CA ARG A 39 -14.26 -5.92 3.09
C ARG A 39 -13.49 -4.81 2.36
N GLY A 40 -14.07 -4.31 1.27
CA GLY A 40 -13.40 -3.37 0.36
C GLY A 40 -12.70 -2.28 1.15
N VAL A 41 -11.50 -1.88 0.71
CA VAL A 41 -10.64 -0.96 1.44
C VAL A 41 -11.43 0.33 1.69
N ALA A 42 -11.81 0.56 2.94
CA ALA A 42 -12.52 1.78 3.33
C ALA A 42 -11.50 2.91 3.34
N ILE A 43 -11.59 3.80 2.36
CA ILE A 43 -10.71 4.97 2.27
C ILE A 43 -11.49 6.20 2.72
N LYS A 44 -11.00 6.88 3.76
CA LYS A 44 -11.63 8.11 4.30
C LYS A 44 -11.74 9.16 3.18
N LYS A 45 -12.90 9.77 2.99
CA LYS A 45 -13.05 10.89 2.05
C LYS A 45 -12.36 12.14 2.61
N THR A 46 -11.67 12.88 1.77
CA THR A 46 -11.08 14.17 2.13
C THR A 46 -11.37 15.15 1.00
N PRO A 47 -11.94 16.34 1.29
CA PRO A 47 -12.16 17.36 0.27
C PRO A 47 -10.83 17.80 -0.34
N VAL A 48 -10.80 17.94 -1.67
CA VAL A 48 -9.57 18.29 -2.41
C VAL A 48 -9.13 19.73 -2.09
N LEU A 49 -10.08 20.65 -1.96
CA LEU A 49 -9.83 22.04 -1.56
C LEU A 49 -9.07 22.15 -0.24
N LEU A 50 -9.39 21.28 0.73
CA LEU A 50 -8.68 21.25 2.01
C LEU A 50 -7.23 20.80 1.87
N VAL A 51 -6.94 19.88 0.94
CA VAL A 51 -5.56 19.44 0.65
C VAL A 51 -4.77 20.56 -0.01
N ILE A 52 -5.39 21.31 -0.94
CA ILE A 52 -4.78 22.50 -1.56
C ILE A 52 -4.49 23.56 -0.50
N LEU A 53 -5.48 23.87 0.35
CA LEU A 53 -5.33 24.85 1.43
C LEU A 53 -4.19 24.47 2.39
N PHE A 54 -4.13 23.23 2.85
CA PHE A 54 -3.04 22.78 3.71
C PHE A 54 -1.67 22.81 3.01
N GLN A 55 -1.61 22.52 1.71
CA GLN A 55 -0.37 22.62 0.97
C GLN A 55 0.19 24.04 0.97
N LEU A 56 -0.68 25.04 0.76
CA LEU A 56 -0.30 26.46 0.77
C LEU A 56 0.13 26.92 2.17
N ILE A 57 -0.64 26.56 3.21
CA ILE A 57 -0.35 26.96 4.59
C ILE A 57 0.97 26.34 5.10
N THR A 58 1.28 25.12 4.68
CA THR A 58 2.46 24.38 5.16
C THR A 58 3.68 24.49 4.24
N LEU A 59 3.62 25.37 3.22
CA LEU A 59 4.71 25.60 2.27
C LEU A 59 5.27 24.34 1.61
N GLY A 60 4.45 23.31 1.38
CA GLY A 60 4.94 22.06 0.79
C GLY A 60 4.83 20.83 1.69
N ILE A 61 5.06 21.02 2.99
CA ILE A 61 5.27 19.95 3.98
C ILE A 61 4.07 19.02 4.10
N TYR A 62 2.85 19.52 3.86
CA TYR A 62 1.66 18.69 3.90
C TYR A 62 1.68 17.53 2.89
N TYR A 63 2.39 17.66 1.77
CA TYR A 63 2.39 16.65 0.72
C TYR A 63 2.98 15.30 1.15
N PRO A 64 4.22 15.21 1.66
CA PRO A 64 4.74 13.95 2.21
C PRO A 64 3.90 13.43 3.39
N ILE A 65 3.36 14.31 4.24
CA ILE A 65 2.46 13.92 5.35
C ILE A 65 1.18 13.27 4.81
N TRP A 66 0.57 13.83 3.78
CA TRP A 66 -0.61 13.28 3.13
C TRP A 66 -0.35 11.86 2.63
N PHE A 67 0.81 11.64 1.99
CA PHE A 67 1.22 10.31 1.54
C PHE A 67 1.39 9.33 2.69
N LEU A 68 2.10 9.72 3.77
CA LEU A 68 2.29 8.88 4.96
C LEU A 68 0.95 8.45 5.58
N ARG A 69 -0.01 9.36 5.65
CA ARG A 69 -1.36 9.07 6.18
C ARG A 69 -2.13 8.10 5.30
N ARG A 70 -1.94 8.13 3.97
CA ARG A 70 -2.64 7.29 2.99
C ARG A 70 -1.93 5.98 2.67
N MET A 71 -0.65 5.87 3.00
CA MET A 71 0.21 4.72 2.71
C MET A 71 -0.42 3.39 3.17
N LYS A 72 -1.05 3.34 4.35
CA LYS A 72 -1.72 2.12 4.84
C LYS A 72 -2.82 1.64 3.89
N SER A 73 -3.62 2.55 3.33
CA SER A 73 -4.67 2.22 2.36
C SER A 73 -4.08 1.74 1.04
N PHE A 74 -3.05 2.42 0.54
CA PHE A 74 -2.35 2.02 -0.68
C PHE A 74 -1.68 0.66 -0.54
N ASN A 75 -0.91 0.42 0.53
CA ASN A 75 -0.23 -0.86 0.74
C ASN A 75 -1.24 -1.99 0.94
N LYS A 76 -2.41 -1.72 1.55
CA LYS A 76 -3.49 -2.71 1.60
C LYS A 76 -4.01 -3.06 0.20
N MET A 77 -4.20 -2.08 -0.68
CA MET A 77 -4.57 -2.34 -2.08
C MET A 77 -3.46 -3.08 -2.82
N ALA A 78 -2.20 -2.67 -2.63
CA ALA A 78 -1.02 -3.29 -3.24
C ALA A 78 -0.90 -4.78 -2.90
N LYS A 79 -1.11 -5.15 -1.62
CA LYS A 79 -1.15 -6.54 -1.16
C LYS A 79 -2.23 -7.37 -1.84
N ILE A 80 -3.38 -6.76 -2.11
CA ILE A 80 -4.49 -7.44 -2.79
C ILE A 80 -4.17 -7.63 -4.28
N THR A 81 -3.55 -6.64 -4.91
CA THR A 81 -3.26 -6.64 -6.35
C THR A 81 -1.93 -7.29 -6.73
N GLY A 82 -1.07 -7.60 -5.75
CA GLY A 82 0.30 -8.07 -6.00
C GLY A 82 1.26 -6.97 -6.48
N GLU A 83 0.93 -5.70 -6.23
CA GLU A 83 1.76 -4.56 -6.64
C GLU A 83 2.83 -4.24 -5.59
N VAL A 84 3.89 -3.54 -5.99
CA VAL A 84 4.95 -3.09 -5.08
C VAL A 84 4.39 -2.07 -4.09
N GLU A 85 4.65 -2.28 -2.80
CA GLU A 85 4.23 -1.37 -1.73
C GLU A 85 4.94 -0.01 -1.80
N ILE A 86 4.26 1.02 -1.28
CA ILE A 86 4.85 2.35 -1.10
C ILE A 86 5.87 2.28 0.04
N SER A 87 7.09 2.77 -0.22
CA SER A 87 8.18 2.75 0.75
C SER A 87 7.96 3.82 1.82
N LYS A 88 7.77 3.39 3.08
CA LYS A 88 7.70 4.29 4.23
C LYS A 88 9.01 5.09 4.39
N ALA A 89 10.16 4.43 4.20
CA ALA A 89 11.46 5.08 4.31
C ALA A 89 11.63 6.21 3.31
N ALA A 90 11.23 6.01 2.04
CA ALA A 90 11.30 7.05 1.03
C ALA A 90 10.41 8.26 1.35
N LEU A 91 9.22 8.02 1.92
CA LEU A 91 8.31 9.09 2.34
C LEU A 91 8.82 9.86 3.56
N VAL A 92 9.41 9.17 4.54
CA VAL A 92 10.04 9.82 5.70
C VAL A 92 11.26 10.63 5.25
N PHE A 93 12.07 10.09 4.34
CA PHE A 93 13.20 10.81 3.78
C PHE A 93 12.77 12.07 3.02
N ALA A 94 11.74 11.97 2.17
CA ALA A 94 11.14 13.12 1.49
C ALA A 94 10.61 14.17 2.48
N LEU A 95 9.99 13.75 3.60
CA LEU A 95 9.54 14.66 4.65
C LEU A 95 10.72 15.41 5.30
N VAL A 96 11.81 14.71 5.62
CA VAL A 96 13.01 15.33 6.20
C VAL A 96 13.63 16.34 5.24
N LEU A 97 13.77 15.99 3.96
CA LEU A 97 14.28 16.92 2.94
C LEU A 97 13.41 18.17 2.79
N GLU A 98 12.10 18.03 2.85
CA GLU A 98 11.18 19.17 2.78
C GLU A 98 11.31 20.09 4.01
N ILE A 99 11.47 19.51 5.21
CA ILE A 99 11.71 20.28 6.44
C ILE A 99 13.06 21.04 6.34
N LEU A 100 14.12 20.35 5.90
CA LEU A 100 15.43 20.99 5.70
C LEU A 100 15.36 22.10 4.65
N SER A 101 14.59 21.89 3.58
CA SER A 101 14.36 22.90 2.55
C SER A 101 13.65 24.13 3.13
N ALA A 102 12.58 23.93 3.89
CA ALA A 102 11.85 25.02 4.54
C ALA A 102 12.74 25.80 5.52
N VAL A 103 13.53 25.11 6.33
CA VAL A 103 14.51 25.75 7.23
C VAL A 103 15.54 26.55 6.44
N ALA A 104 16.11 25.99 5.38
CA ALA A 104 17.10 26.68 4.55
C ALA A 104 16.53 27.98 3.93
N VAL A 105 15.27 27.97 3.48
CA VAL A 105 14.57 29.17 2.96
C VAL A 105 14.43 30.24 4.05
N LEU A 106 14.10 29.87 5.29
CA LEU A 106 13.97 30.81 6.41
C LEU A 106 15.29 31.52 6.75
N PHE A 107 16.43 30.88 6.51
CA PHE A 107 17.76 31.45 6.69
C PHE A 107 18.34 32.10 5.42
N GLY A 108 17.53 32.33 4.39
CA GLY A 108 17.96 32.98 3.14
C GLY A 108 18.86 32.13 2.24
N SER A 109 18.95 30.81 2.50
CA SER A 109 19.75 29.89 1.71
C SER A 109 18.97 29.34 0.51
N ARG A 110 19.68 29.02 -0.58
CA ARG A 110 19.10 28.43 -1.79
C ARG A 110 18.83 26.93 -1.56
N ALA A 111 17.60 26.60 -1.17
CA ALA A 111 17.17 25.23 -0.90
C ALA A 111 16.86 24.37 -2.14
N GLY A 112 17.17 24.87 -3.36
CA GLY A 112 16.65 24.32 -4.61
C GLY A 112 16.93 22.83 -4.84
N ILE A 113 18.10 22.34 -4.42
CA ILE A 113 18.49 20.93 -4.59
C ILE A 113 17.59 19.99 -3.75
N PHE A 114 17.26 20.36 -2.51
CA PHE A 114 16.43 19.54 -1.62
C PHE A 114 14.99 19.47 -2.10
N SER A 115 14.45 20.60 -2.55
CA SER A 115 13.11 20.66 -3.15
C SER A 115 13.03 19.85 -4.44
N LEU A 116 14.07 19.87 -5.28
CA LEU A 116 14.12 19.07 -6.51
C LEU A 116 14.13 17.56 -6.22
N ILE A 117 14.99 17.11 -5.29
CA ILE A 117 15.05 15.70 -4.88
C ILE A 117 13.71 15.26 -4.29
N THR A 118 13.10 16.09 -3.44
CA THR A 118 11.80 15.81 -2.84
C THR A 118 10.70 15.72 -3.89
N PHE A 119 10.69 16.63 -4.86
CA PHE A 119 9.75 16.61 -5.99
C PHE A 119 9.85 15.31 -6.79
N ILE A 120 11.07 14.86 -7.12
CA ILE A 120 11.30 13.60 -7.85
C ILE A 120 10.79 12.41 -7.03
N LEU A 121 11.16 12.34 -5.74
CA LEU A 121 10.74 11.26 -4.85
C LEU A 121 9.22 11.16 -4.75
N LEU A 122 8.54 12.27 -4.50
CA LEU A 122 7.08 12.31 -4.35
C LEU A 122 6.38 11.99 -5.68
N THR A 123 6.93 12.44 -6.81
CA THR A 123 6.43 12.08 -8.15
C THR A 123 6.51 10.58 -8.40
N VAL A 124 7.64 9.94 -8.08
CA VAL A 124 7.79 8.48 -8.19
C VAL A 124 6.75 7.76 -7.31
N GLN A 125 6.54 8.21 -6.07
CA GLN A 125 5.52 7.61 -5.19
C GLN A 125 4.09 7.84 -5.72
N ALA A 126 3.82 8.98 -6.35
CA ALA A 126 2.53 9.25 -6.98
C ALA A 126 2.24 8.31 -8.15
N PHE A 127 3.23 8.04 -9.01
CA PHE A 127 3.08 7.06 -10.08
C PHE A 127 2.90 5.63 -9.56
N ARG A 128 3.61 5.24 -8.50
CA ARG A 128 3.40 3.94 -7.84
C ARG A 128 1.97 3.81 -7.30
N SER A 129 1.49 4.85 -6.63
CA SER A 129 0.12 4.91 -6.10
C SER A 129 -0.93 4.80 -7.21
N ARG A 130 -0.69 5.48 -8.34
CA ARG A 130 -1.54 5.35 -9.55
C ARG A 130 -1.57 3.91 -10.05
N ARG A 131 -0.42 3.23 -10.18
CA ARG A 131 -0.36 1.83 -10.63
C ARG A 131 -1.19 0.93 -9.71
N ILE A 132 -1.00 1.04 -8.40
CA ILE A 132 -1.79 0.31 -7.39
C ILE A 132 -3.30 0.55 -7.57
N MET A 133 -3.73 1.80 -7.73
CA MET A 133 -5.13 2.14 -7.92
C MET A 133 -5.71 1.58 -9.21
N VAL A 134 -4.98 1.65 -10.32
CA VAL A 134 -5.41 1.11 -11.62
C VAL A 134 -5.54 -0.41 -11.56
N SER A 135 -4.58 -1.10 -10.95
CA SER A 135 -4.64 -2.57 -10.78
C SER A 135 -5.82 -2.97 -9.88
N TYR A 136 -6.07 -2.20 -8.82
CA TYR A 136 -7.22 -2.40 -7.93
C TYR A 136 -8.55 -2.18 -8.67
N GLN A 137 -8.63 -1.16 -9.52
CA GLN A 137 -9.81 -0.88 -10.36
C GLN A 137 -10.11 -2.02 -11.34
N LYS A 138 -9.08 -2.53 -12.02
CA LYS A 138 -9.21 -3.67 -12.95
C LYS A 138 -9.79 -4.88 -12.24
N MET A 139 -9.26 -5.24 -11.07
CA MET A 139 -9.75 -6.36 -10.26
C MET A 139 -11.23 -6.21 -9.88
N HIS A 140 -11.69 -5.00 -9.56
CA HIS A 140 -13.07 -4.73 -9.17
C HIS A 140 -14.00 -4.40 -10.35
N LYS A 141 -13.52 -4.49 -11.60
CA LYS A 141 -14.26 -4.12 -12.82
C LYS A 141 -14.82 -2.69 -12.73
N ILE A 142 -14.02 -1.75 -12.22
CA ILE A 142 -14.36 -0.33 -12.13
C ILE A 142 -13.61 0.40 -13.25
N LYS A 143 -14.34 1.00 -14.20
CA LYS A 143 -13.75 1.83 -15.24
C LYS A 143 -13.58 3.25 -14.72
N LEU A 144 -12.34 3.66 -14.44
CA LEU A 144 -11.94 5.05 -14.19
C LEU A 144 -10.70 5.30 -15.05
N VAL A 145 -10.72 6.42 -15.79
CA VAL A 145 -9.58 6.81 -16.61
C VAL A 145 -8.66 7.64 -15.72
N MET A 146 -7.44 7.15 -15.49
CA MET A 146 -6.41 7.86 -14.73
C MET A 146 -5.24 8.22 -15.64
N PRO A 147 -5.25 9.32 -16.41
CA PRO A 147 -4.10 9.72 -17.21
C PRO A 147 -2.85 9.91 -16.34
N GLY A 148 -1.70 9.44 -16.84
CA GLY A 148 -0.42 9.59 -16.13
C GLY A 148 0.02 11.05 -16.03
N LEU A 149 -0.27 11.84 -17.07
CA LEU A 149 0.07 13.25 -17.12
C LEU A 149 -0.62 14.07 -16.03
N ALA A 150 -1.89 13.76 -15.72
CA ALA A 150 -2.60 14.41 -14.62
C ALA A 150 -1.98 14.07 -13.25
N VAL A 151 -1.47 12.85 -13.09
CA VAL A 151 -0.72 12.48 -11.88
C VAL A 151 0.59 13.27 -11.83
N PHE A 152 1.30 13.48 -12.93
CA PHE A 152 2.54 14.25 -12.91
C PHE A 152 2.34 15.70 -12.43
N PHE A 153 1.42 16.45 -13.04
CA PHE A 153 1.23 17.87 -12.71
C PHE A 153 0.41 18.12 -11.43
N ILE A 154 -0.51 17.20 -11.09
CA ILE A 154 -1.55 17.44 -10.08
C ILE A 154 -1.51 16.33 -9.02
N SER A 155 -0.34 15.72 -8.78
CA SER A 155 -0.16 14.46 -8.03
C SER A 155 -1.07 14.26 -6.81
N PRO A 156 -0.93 15.02 -5.69
CA PRO A 156 -1.71 14.74 -4.48
C PRO A 156 -3.20 14.96 -4.69
N TYR A 157 -3.56 16.04 -5.40
CA TYR A 157 -4.96 16.45 -5.56
C TYR A 157 -5.71 15.50 -6.49
N TYR A 158 -5.07 15.09 -7.57
CA TYR A 158 -5.63 14.15 -8.54
C TYR A 158 -5.83 12.76 -7.91
N LEU A 159 -4.84 12.27 -7.17
CA LEU A 159 -4.98 11.00 -6.43
C LEU A 159 -6.09 11.10 -5.37
N GLN A 160 -6.18 12.22 -4.64
CA GLN A 160 -7.25 12.43 -3.65
C GLN A 160 -8.64 12.47 -4.29
N TYR A 161 -8.76 13.11 -5.45
CA TYR A 161 -9.99 13.14 -6.24
C TYR A 161 -10.41 11.74 -6.69
N GLU A 162 -9.49 10.95 -7.25
CA GLU A 162 -9.79 9.59 -7.71
C GLU A 162 -10.11 8.63 -6.57
N ILE A 163 -9.45 8.78 -5.41
CA ILE A 163 -9.82 8.08 -4.18
C ILE A 163 -11.28 8.37 -3.79
N ASN A 164 -11.69 9.63 -3.85
CA ASN A 164 -13.05 10.02 -3.50
C ASN A 164 -14.07 9.40 -4.47
N ARG A 165 -13.78 9.40 -5.77
CA ARG A 165 -14.61 8.74 -6.81
C ARG A 165 -14.70 7.24 -6.62
N LEU A 166 -13.59 6.58 -6.32
CA LEU A 166 -13.55 5.15 -6.02
C LEU A 166 -14.47 4.80 -4.85
N ASN A 167 -14.40 5.58 -3.77
CA ASN A 167 -15.23 5.33 -2.58
C ASN A 167 -16.73 5.45 -2.89
N ILE A 168 -17.13 6.42 -3.74
CA ILE A 168 -18.52 6.56 -4.18
C ILE A 168 -18.97 5.32 -4.97
N LYS A 169 -18.17 4.86 -5.95
CA LYS A 169 -18.51 3.70 -6.79
C LYS A 169 -18.58 2.38 -6.00
N ILE A 170 -17.70 2.19 -5.02
CA ILE A 170 -17.72 1.00 -4.15
C ILE A 170 -18.93 1.06 -3.21
N GLY A 171 -19.26 2.23 -2.67
CA GLY A 171 -20.43 2.44 -1.82
C GLY A 171 -21.75 2.14 -2.52
N THR A 172 -21.95 2.63 -3.74
CA THR A 172 -23.18 2.37 -4.52
C THR A 172 -23.37 0.89 -4.84
N ARG A 173 -22.30 0.15 -5.17
CA ARG A 173 -22.40 -1.31 -5.39
C ARG A 173 -22.82 -2.07 -4.14
N ARG A 174 -22.30 -1.70 -2.95
CA ARG A 174 -22.70 -2.34 -1.69
C ARG A 174 -24.20 -2.16 -1.42
N LYS A 175 -24.72 -0.94 -1.59
CA LYS A 175 -26.15 -0.63 -1.35
C LYS A 175 -27.09 -1.38 -2.32
N LYS A 176 -26.66 -1.60 -3.57
CA LYS A 176 -27.43 -2.40 -4.54
C LYS A 176 -27.49 -3.88 -4.12
N ASN A 177 -26.36 -4.45 -3.69
CA ASN A 177 -26.31 -5.87 -3.28
C ASN A 177 -27.11 -6.16 -2.00
N THR A 178 -27.21 -5.20 -1.07
CA THR A 178 -28.03 -5.37 0.15
C THR A 178 -29.52 -5.35 -0.15
N ARG A 179 -29.99 -4.53 -1.11
CA ARG A 179 -31.41 -4.48 -1.51
C ARG A 179 -31.92 -5.74 -2.22
N ILE A 180 -31.04 -6.50 -2.86
CA ILE A 180 -31.45 -7.75 -3.56
C ILE A 180 -31.64 -8.90 -2.56
N ARG A 181 -31.12 -8.75 -1.32
CA ARG A 181 -31.16 -9.80 -0.29
C ARG A 181 -32.20 -9.56 0.81
N SER A 182 -32.87 -8.41 0.78
CA SER A 182 -33.97 -8.03 1.68
C SER A 182 -35.29 -8.22 0.96
#